data_AF-A0A7W0S6L6-F1
#
_entry.id   AF-A0A7W0S6L6-F1
#
_cell.length_a   1.000
_cell.length_b   1.000
_cell.length_c   1.000
_cell.angle_alpha   90.00
_cell.angle_beta   90.00
_cell.angle_gamma   90.00
#
_symmetry.space_group_name_H-M   'P 1'
#
loop_
_entity.id
_entity.type
_entity.pdbx_description
1 polymer ?
#
loop_
_entity_poly.entity_id
_entity_poly.type
_entity_poly.pdbx_seq_one_letter_code
_entity_poly.pdbx_strand_id
1 'polypeptide(L)'
;MALGAELRRLGKHSAIYGLGGLVSRILAVLLLPLYTRYLSPSDYGKVETLIALSTVIGIVLRMGIHAAFFRFYFDSPAPEHRRLVLRTSFWFTMAMATAGMVAGLILSGTIADLLFGSPDDSELVMASFVGLWAGMNYEQLTSLFRVEE
;
A
#
# COMPACT_ATOMS: atom_id res chain seq x y z
N MET A 1 18.86 20.34 -30.00
CA MET A 1 17.42 20.16 -29.72
C MET A 1 17.20 19.13 -28.61
N ALA A 2 17.65 19.43 -27.38
CA ALA A 2 17.50 18.52 -26.24
C ALA A 2 16.16 18.73 -25.49
N LEU A 3 15.66 19.98 -25.46
CA LEU A 3 14.45 20.35 -24.71
C LEU A 3 13.17 19.70 -25.27
N GLY A 4 13.00 19.68 -26.60
CA GLY A 4 11.80 19.09 -27.23
C GLY A 4 11.71 17.58 -27.07
N ALA A 5 12.85 16.87 -27.10
CA ALA A 5 12.90 15.44 -26.84
C ALA A 5 12.56 15.13 -25.37
N GLU A 6 13.05 15.94 -24.44
CA GLU A 6 12.78 15.77 -23.01
C GLU A 6 11.31 16.09 -22.65
N LEU A 7 10.73 17.14 -23.24
CA LEU A 7 9.29 17.43 -23.09
C LEU A 7 8.42 16.31 -23.65
N ARG A 8 8.80 15.70 -24.78
CA ARG A 8 8.08 14.54 -25.34
C ARG A 8 8.21 13.31 -24.44
N ARG A 9 9.39 13.09 -23.83
CA ARG A 9 9.63 12.01 -22.87
C ARG A 9 8.77 12.19 -21.62
N LEU A 10 8.79 13.38 -21.02
CA LEU A 10 7.96 13.73 -19.87
C LEU A 10 6.47 13.58 -20.17
N GLY A 11 6.01 14.10 -21.32
CA GLY A 11 4.60 13.97 -21.73
C GLY A 11 4.18 12.51 -21.89
N LYS A 12 5.04 11.65 -22.46
CA LYS A 12 4.78 10.22 -22.59
C LYS A 12 4.68 9.52 -21.22
N HIS A 13 5.62 9.78 -20.32
CA HIS A 13 5.57 9.21 -18.96
C HIS A 13 4.33 9.71 -18.19
N SER A 14 4.08 11.02 -18.19
CA SER A 14 2.90 11.61 -17.55
C SER A 14 1.59 11.04 -18.11
N ALA A 15 1.49 10.83 -19.42
CA ALA A 15 0.31 10.21 -20.03
C ALA A 15 0.17 8.75 -19.60
N ILE A 16 1.23 7.94 -19.61
CA ILE A 16 1.17 6.53 -19.23
C ILE A 16 0.79 6.38 -17.74
N TYR A 17 1.51 7.07 -16.85
CA TYR A 17 1.23 7.00 -15.41
C TYR A 17 -0.11 7.66 -15.04
N GLY A 18 -0.44 8.79 -15.69
CA GLY A 18 -1.70 9.51 -15.46
C GLY A 18 -2.92 8.75 -15.96
N LEU A 19 -2.86 8.15 -17.15
CA LEU A 19 -3.94 7.33 -17.69
C LEU A 19 -4.16 6.08 -16.83
N GLY A 20 -3.10 5.43 -16.35
CA GLY A 20 -3.23 4.31 -15.43
C GLY A 20 -4.04 4.67 -14.18
N GLY A 21 -3.68 5.77 -13.51
CA GLY A 21 -4.41 6.25 -12.34
C GLY A 21 -5.84 6.69 -12.64
N LEU A 22 -6.07 7.33 -13.79
CA LEU A 22 -7.41 7.74 -14.22
C LEU A 22 -8.32 6.53 -14.48
N VAL A 23 -7.82 5.52 -15.19
CA VAL A 23 -8.56 4.28 -15.45
C VAL A 23 -8.91 3.58 -14.15
N SER A 24 -7.98 3.46 -13.20
CA SER A 24 -8.28 2.88 -11.88
C SER A 24 -9.40 3.62 -11.15
N ARG A 25 -9.41 4.96 -11.19
CA ARG A 25 -10.46 5.77 -10.56
C ARG A 25 -11.81 5.65 -11.27
N ILE A 26 -11.82 5.61 -12.60
CA ILE A 26 -13.05 5.39 -13.38
C ILE A 26 -13.64 4.03 -13.03
N LEU A 27 -12.81 2.98 -13.00
CA LEU A 27 -13.25 1.65 -12.60
C LEU A 27 -13.83 1.64 -11.17
N ALA A 28 -13.19 2.32 -10.22
CA ALA A 28 -13.72 2.44 -8.86
C ALA A 28 -15.13 3.08 -8.84
N VAL A 29 -15.34 4.16 -9.59
CA VAL A 29 -16.66 4.81 -9.69
C VAL A 29 -17.69 3.91 -10.38
N LEU A 30 -17.30 3.19 -11.44
CA LEU A 30 -18.18 2.25 -12.14
C LEU A 30 -18.55 1.03 -11.29
N LEU A 31 -17.73 0.67 -10.30
CA LEU A 31 -18.00 -0.41 -9.36
C LEU A 31 -18.92 0.04 -8.21
N LEU A 32 -19.10 1.35 -7.97
CA LEU A 32 -20.00 1.84 -6.91
C LEU A 32 -21.45 1.33 -7.04
N PRO A 33 -22.11 1.35 -8.23
CA PRO A 33 -23.45 0.79 -8.38
C PRO A 33 -23.49 -0.72 -8.16
N LEU A 34 -22.39 -1.42 -8.45
CA LEU A 34 -22.28 -2.85 -8.18
C LEU A 34 -22.21 -3.10 -6.67
N TYR A 35 -21.34 -2.39 -5.96
CA TYR A 35 -21.18 -2.52 -4.52
C TYR A 35 -22.44 -2.11 -3.76
N THR A 36 -23.03 -0.97 -4.08
CA THR A 36 -24.24 -0.46 -3.39
C THR A 36 -25.50 -1.27 -3.68
N ARG A 37 -25.49 -2.15 -4.71
CA ARG A 37 -26.58 -3.11 -4.94
C ARG A 37 -26.52 -4.32 -3.99
N TYR A 38 -25.33 -4.72 -3.56
CA TYR A 38 -25.11 -5.90 -2.71
C TYR A 38 -24.80 -5.55 -1.26
N LEU A 39 -24.28 -4.35 -0.99
CA LEU A 39 -23.91 -3.86 0.34
C LEU A 39 -24.87 -2.77 0.78
N SER A 40 -25.25 -2.81 2.07
CA SER A 40 -25.93 -1.66 2.66
C SER A 40 -24.98 -0.45 2.74
N PRO A 41 -25.50 0.78 2.80
CA PRO A 41 -24.65 1.95 3.06
C PRO A 41 -23.79 1.82 4.32
N SER A 42 -24.28 1.09 5.33
CA SER A 42 -23.53 0.84 6.56
C SER A 42 -22.33 -0.08 6.32
N ASP A 43 -22.51 -1.17 5.58
CA ASP A 43 -21.44 -2.14 5.30
C ASP A 43 -20.35 -1.53 4.43
N TYR A 44 -20.75 -0.74 3.43
CA TYR A 44 -19.81 0.03 2.62
C TYR A 44 -19.02 1.04 3.47
N GLY A 45 -19.69 1.72 4.41
CA GLY A 45 -19.04 2.64 5.35
C GLY A 45 -18.01 1.95 6.25
N LYS A 46 -18.27 0.71 6.70
CA LYS A 46 -17.29 -0.07 7.48
C LYS A 46 -16.03 -0.37 6.67
N VAL A 47 -16.19 -0.82 5.43
CA VAL A 47 -15.08 -1.12 4.51
C VAL A 47 -14.22 0.12 4.27
N GLU A 48 -14.83 1.25 3.91
CA GLU A 48 -14.09 2.50 3.67
C GLU A 48 -13.36 2.99 4.93
N THR A 49 -13.98 2.85 6.10
CA THR A 49 -13.35 3.18 7.38
C THR A 49 -12.09 2.34 7.62
N LEU A 50 -12.14 1.03 7.32
CA LEU A 50 -10.99 0.14 7.47
C LEU A 50 -9.90 0.37 6.42
N ILE A 51 -10.27 0.78 5.20
CA ILE A 51 -9.31 1.21 4.18
C ILE A 51 -8.55 2.45 4.66
N ALA A 52 -9.27 3.44 5.21
CA ALA A 52 -8.66 4.64 5.77
C ALA A 52 -7.74 4.31 6.96
N LEU A 53 -8.20 3.46 7.89
CA LEU A 53 -7.38 2.97 9.00
C LEU A 53 -6.11 2.27 8.51
N SER A 54 -6.25 1.34 7.56
CA SER A 54 -5.13 0.59 6.99
C SER A 54 -4.12 1.51 6.32
N THR A 55 -4.59 2.59 5.68
CA THR A 55 -3.71 3.61 5.10
C THR A 55 -2.89 4.32 6.17
N VAL A 56 -3.51 4.77 7.26
CA VAL A 56 -2.82 5.47 8.35
C VAL A 56 -1.83 4.54 9.05
N ILE A 57 -2.26 3.33 9.42
CA ILE A 57 -1.38 2.33 10.06
C ILE A 57 -0.24 1.95 9.12
N GLY A 58 -0.51 1.77 7.83
CA GLY A 58 0.51 1.49 6.82
C GLY A 58 1.59 2.56 6.76
N ILE A 59 1.23 3.85 6.82
CA ILE A 59 2.21 4.95 6.87
C ILE A 59 3.11 4.82 8.09
N VAL A 60 2.54 4.55 9.26
CA VAL A 60 3.28 4.40 10.52
C VAL A 60 4.20 3.18 10.46
N LEU A 61 3.69 2.01 10.08
CA LEU A 61 4.47 0.77 10.02
C LEU A 61 5.62 0.84 9.00
N ARG A 62 5.45 1.60 7.91
CA ARG A 62 6.52 1.78 6.92
C ARG A 62 7.66 2.62 7.45
N MET A 63 7.45 3.52 8.42
CA MET A 63 8.49 4.38 9.00
C MET A 63 9.42 5.05 7.98
N GLY A 64 8.91 5.39 6.79
CA GLY A 64 9.71 5.99 5.71
C GLY A 64 10.70 5.05 5.01
N ILE A 65 10.60 3.73 5.20
CA ILE A 65 11.53 2.73 4.65
C ILE A 65 11.68 2.84 3.14
N HIS A 66 10.62 3.20 2.42
CA HIS A 66 10.66 3.37 0.98
C HIS A 66 11.65 4.48 0.58
N ALA A 67 11.58 5.66 1.21
CA ALA A 67 12.51 6.74 0.92
C ALA A 67 13.96 6.39 1.32
N ALA A 68 14.14 5.71 2.47
CA ALA A 68 15.44 5.24 2.92
C ALA A 68 16.06 4.23 1.93
N PHE A 69 15.26 3.27 1.44
CA PHE A 69 15.68 2.25 0.49
C PHE A 69 16.26 2.89 -0.78
N PHE A 70 15.52 3.78 -1.45
CA PHE A 70 16.00 4.44 -2.66
C PHE A 70 17.25 5.30 -2.39
N ARG A 71 17.29 6.05 -1.28
CA ARG A 71 18.46 6.86 -0.92
C ARG A 71 19.71 6.01 -0.73
N PHE A 72 19.63 4.96 0.08
CA PHE A 72 20.81 4.14 0.43
C PHE A 72 21.19 3.16 -0.67
N TYR A 73 20.25 2.73 -1.51
CA TYR A 73 20.54 1.84 -2.63
C TYR A 73 21.45 2.51 -3.68
N PHE A 74 21.19 3.79 -3.97
CA PHE A 74 21.98 4.57 -4.94
C PHE A 74 23.19 5.29 -4.34
N ASP A 75 23.43 5.16 -3.03
CA ASP A 75 24.56 5.79 -2.33
C ASP A 75 25.92 5.17 -2.71
N SER A 76 25.93 3.89 -3.13
CA SER A 76 27.15 3.19 -3.55
C SER A 76 26.90 2.29 -4.77
N PRO A 77 27.84 2.25 -5.73
CA PRO A 77 27.79 1.31 -6.85
C PRO A 77 28.19 -0.11 -6.45
N ALA A 78 28.72 -0.33 -5.23
CA ALA A 78 29.18 -1.64 -4.79
C ALA A 78 28.02 -2.66 -4.73
N PRO A 79 28.10 -3.80 -5.43
CA PRO A 79 27.04 -4.82 -5.44
C PRO A 79 26.70 -5.36 -4.04
N GLU A 80 27.72 -5.50 -3.18
CA GLU A 80 27.54 -5.96 -1.80
C GLU A 80 26.71 -4.99 -0.96
N HIS A 81 26.94 -3.68 -1.13
CA HIS A 81 26.18 -2.62 -0.46
C HIS A 81 24.71 -2.63 -0.90
N ARG A 82 24.45 -2.72 -2.20
CA ARG A 82 23.09 -2.82 -2.75
C ARG A 82 22.34 -4.04 -2.20
N ARG A 83 23.01 -5.19 -2.13
CA ARG A 83 22.45 -6.42 -1.56
C ARG A 83 22.18 -6.30 -0.07
N LEU A 84 23.04 -5.61 0.67
CA LEU A 84 22.83 -5.32 2.09
C LEU A 84 21.56 -4.46 2.28
N VAL A 85 21.47 -3.32 1.57
CA VAL A 85 20.32 -2.40 1.63
C VAL A 85 19.02 -3.12 1.28
N LEU A 86 19.01 -3.88 0.18
CA LEU A 86 17.86 -4.70 -0.23
C LEU A 86 17.41 -5.65 0.88
N ARG A 87 18.34 -6.42 1.46
CA ARG A 87 18.03 -7.37 2.53
C ARG A 87 17.53 -6.68 3.78
N THR A 88 18.15 -5.58 4.20
CA THR A 88 17.74 -4.85 5.41
C THR A 88 16.35 -4.23 5.24
N SER A 89 16.07 -3.61 4.09
CA SER A 89 14.76 -3.03 3.82
C SER A 89 13.67 -4.11 3.69
N PHE A 90 13.99 -5.22 3.02
CA PHE A 90 13.06 -6.34 2.90
C PHE A 90 12.68 -6.92 4.27
N TRP A 91 13.67 -7.26 5.09
CA TRP A 91 13.40 -7.86 6.41
C TRP A 91 12.75 -6.87 7.37
N PHE A 92 13.09 -5.59 7.31
CA PHE A 92 12.40 -4.55 8.06
C PHE A 92 10.91 -4.49 7.67
N THR A 93 10.60 -4.37 6.37
CA THR A 93 9.20 -4.32 5.90
C THR A 93 8.45 -5.59 6.27
N MET A 94 9.05 -6.76 6.08
CA MET A 94 8.42 -8.05 6.44
C MET A 94 8.14 -8.15 7.94
N ALA A 95 9.09 -7.75 8.79
CA ALA A 95 8.94 -7.77 10.24
C ALA A 95 7.86 -6.79 10.70
N MET A 96 7.89 -5.54 10.23
CA MET A 96 6.91 -4.51 10.59
C MET A 96 5.51 -4.83 10.09
N ALA A 97 5.38 -5.32 8.85
CA ALA A 97 4.10 -5.76 8.30
C ALA A 97 3.54 -6.94 9.12
N THR A 98 4.38 -7.94 9.43
CA THR A 98 3.95 -9.12 10.21
C THR A 98 3.57 -8.74 11.64
N ALA A 99 4.34 -7.86 12.29
CA ALA A 99 4.00 -7.32 13.60
C ALA A 99 2.67 -6.57 13.58
N GLY A 100 2.45 -5.73 12.57
CA GLY A 100 1.19 -5.02 12.36
C GLY A 100 0.01 -5.96 12.15
N MET A 101 0.19 -7.01 11.35
CA MET A 101 -0.82 -8.05 11.13
C MET A 101 -1.16 -8.76 12.44
N VAL A 102 -0.16 -9.28 13.17
CA VAL A 102 -0.37 -9.99 14.43
C VAL A 102 -1.05 -9.11 15.48
N ALA A 103 -0.62 -7.86 15.61
CA ALA A 103 -1.25 -6.89 16.51
C ALA A 103 -2.72 -6.65 16.11
N GLY A 104 -3.00 -6.47 14.82
CA GLY A 104 -4.36 -6.30 14.30
C GLY A 104 -5.26 -7.52 14.50
N LEU A 105 -4.71 -8.74 14.39
CA LEU A 105 -5.44 -9.98 14.67
C LEU A 105 -5.78 -10.13 16.15
N ILE A 106 -4.85 -9.77 17.05
CA ILE A 106 -5.07 -9.83 18.50
C ILE A 106 -6.09 -8.77 18.95
N LEU A 107 -6.03 -7.58 18.34
CA LEU A 107 -6.87 -6.44 18.70
C LEU A 107 -8.15 -6.34 17.84
N SER A 108 -8.43 -7.30 16.96
CA SER A 108 -9.49 -7.21 15.96
C SER A 108 -10.87 -6.96 16.59
N GLY A 109 -11.18 -7.68 17.67
CA GLY A 109 -12.43 -7.50 18.42
C GLY A 109 -12.54 -6.12 19.06
N THR A 110 -11.47 -5.62 19.68
CA THR A 110 -11.44 -4.28 20.28
C THR A 110 -11.58 -3.17 19.23
N ILE A 111 -10.93 -3.34 18.08
CA ILE A 111 -11.02 -2.38 16.97
C ILE A 111 -12.42 -2.39 16.37
N ALA A 112 -13.02 -3.57 16.17
CA ALA A 112 -14.39 -3.69 15.66
C ALA A 112 -15.41 -3.03 16.60
N ASP A 113 -15.31 -3.30 17.91
CA ASP A 113 -16.18 -2.71 18.92
C ASP A 113 -16.00 -1.17 19.00
N LEU A 114 -14.76 -0.69 18.97
CA LEU A 114 -14.47 0.75 19.01
C LEU A 114 -14.99 1.51 17.78
N LEU A 115 -14.87 0.91 16.59
CA LEU A 115 -15.23 1.57 15.32
C LEU A 115 -16.71 1.41 14.96
N PHE A 116 -17.29 0.25 15.27
CA PHE A 116 -18.61 -0.15 14.77
C PHE A 116 -19.61 -0.50 15.88
N GLY A 117 -19.18 -0.58 17.15
CA GLY A 117 -20.04 -0.89 18.29
C GLY A 117 -20.56 -2.33 18.28
N SER A 118 -19.97 -3.22 17.49
CA SER A 118 -20.31 -4.64 17.44
C SER A 118 -19.06 -5.52 17.25
N PRO A 119 -18.85 -6.55 18.09
CA PRO A 119 -17.78 -7.52 17.90
C PRO A 119 -17.92 -8.39 16.64
N ASP A 120 -19.10 -8.45 16.05
CA ASP A 120 -19.39 -9.31 14.88
C ASP A 120 -18.59 -8.90 13.63
N ASP A 121 -18.10 -7.66 13.58
CA ASP A 121 -17.28 -7.16 12.46
C ASP A 121 -15.78 -7.47 12.60
N SER A 122 -15.39 -8.26 13.60
CA SER A 122 -13.98 -8.62 13.86
C SER A 122 -13.32 -9.33 12.67
N GLU A 123 -14.06 -10.14 11.91
CA GLU A 123 -13.57 -10.79 10.69
C GLU A 123 -13.19 -9.78 9.61
N LEU A 124 -13.94 -8.68 9.49
CA LEU A 124 -13.66 -7.62 8.51
C LEU A 124 -12.38 -6.85 8.90
N VAL A 125 -12.18 -6.62 10.20
CA VAL A 125 -10.94 -6.03 10.72
C VAL A 125 -9.74 -6.94 10.43
N MET A 126 -9.85 -8.24 10.70
CA MET A 126 -8.80 -9.22 10.37
C MET A 126 -8.51 -9.22 8.86
N ALA A 127 -9.58 -9.23 8.06
CA ALA A 127 -9.65 -8.91 6.63
C ALA A 127 -8.63 -7.84 6.21
N SER A 128 -8.81 -6.68 6.82
CA SER A 128 -8.11 -5.44 6.51
C SER A 128 -6.64 -5.50 6.91
N PHE A 129 -6.31 -6.07 8.08
CA PHE A 129 -4.92 -6.22 8.51
C PHE A 129 -4.13 -7.25 7.69
N VAL A 130 -4.78 -8.33 7.24
CA VAL A 130 -4.18 -9.27 6.28
C VAL A 130 -3.95 -8.58 4.93
N GLY A 131 -4.93 -7.80 4.46
CA GLY A 131 -4.81 -6.98 3.25
C GLY A 131 -3.67 -5.96 3.35
N LEU A 132 -3.52 -5.29 4.50
CA LEU A 132 -2.42 -4.37 4.76
C LEU A 132 -1.07 -5.07 4.71
N TRP A 133 -0.94 -6.24 5.33
CA TRP A 133 0.27 -7.06 5.27
C TRP A 133 0.65 -7.42 3.83
N ALA A 134 -0.33 -7.89 3.05
CA ALA A 134 -0.12 -8.24 1.65
C ALA A 134 0.30 -7.01 0.84
N GLY A 135 -0.38 -5.87 1.03
CA GLY A 135 -0.08 -4.61 0.35
C GLY A 135 1.32 -4.09 0.64
N MET A 136 1.74 -4.11 1.91
CA MET A 136 3.10 -3.69 2.30
C MET A 136 4.18 -4.54 1.65
N ASN A 137 4.01 -5.87 1.63
CA ASN A 137 4.98 -6.77 1.01
C ASN A 137 4.98 -6.68 -0.52
N TYR A 138 3.81 -6.48 -1.12
CA TYR A 138 3.69 -6.24 -2.57
C TYR A 138 4.41 -4.96 -3.00
N GLU A 139 4.23 -3.86 -2.28
CA GLU A 139 4.95 -2.62 -2.56
C GLU A 139 6.47 -2.80 -2.49
N GLN A 140 6.98 -3.53 -1.49
CA GLN A 140 8.40 -3.84 -1.37
C GLN A 140 8.91 -4.62 -2.59
N LEU A 141 8.16 -5.61 -3.07
CA LEU A 141 8.51 -6.37 -4.26
C LEU A 141 8.56 -5.48 -5.50
N THR A 142 7.58 -4.59 -5.68
CA THR A 142 7.58 -3.66 -6.82
C THR A 142 8.71 -2.63 -6.74
N SER A 143 9.15 -2.24 -5.54
CA SER A 143 10.29 -1.34 -5.35
C SER A 143 11.60 -1.96 -5.81
N LEU A 144 11.74 -3.29 -5.69
CA LEU A 144 12.90 -4.04 -6.15
C LEU A 144 12.97 -4.06 -7.69
N PHE A 145 11.84 -4.38 -8.36
CA PHE A 145 11.78 -4.35 -9.81
C PHE A 145 12.08 -2.97 -10.41
N ARG A 146 11.58 -1.90 -9.79
CA ARG A 146 11.83 -0.50 -10.23
C ARG A 146 13.30 -0.09 -10.20
N VAL A 147 14.11 -0.78 -9.41
CA VAL A 147 15.51 -0.45 -9.20
C VAL A 147 16.43 -1.34 -10.07
N GLU A 148 15.90 -2.46 -10.56
CA GLU A 148 16.58 -3.34 -11.51
C GLU A 148 16.36 -2.93 -12.98
N GLU A 149 15.29 -2.17 -13.28
CA GLU A 149 15.08 -1.47 -14.56
C GLU A 149 16.00 -0.25 -14.74
#